data_AF-A0A9W7SSK3-F1
#
_entry.id   AF-A0A9W7SSK3-F1
#
_cell.length_a   1.000
_cell.length_b   1.000
_cell.length_c   1.000
_cell.angle_alpha   90.00
_cell.angle_beta   90.00
_cell.angle_gamma   90.00
#
_symmetry.space_group_name_H-M   'P 1'
#
loop_
_entity.id
_entity.type
_entity.pdbx_description
1 polymer ?
#
loop_
_entity_poly.entity_id
_entity_poly.type
_entity_poly.pdbx_seq_one_letter_code
_entity_poly.pdbx_strand_id
1 'polypeptide(L)'
;MAERFKTARAKIYEAHDQDPNRHTTSDGQPIPYETHYAQQMEAYLAKRSPDASDVLKLAVCGQHFRRWEVRRDSFPMTKLGYHGWRTHLKQRQAQQVSDILQECGYSEADVKRCISLIEKEGLRQGEEEVQVLEDVACLVFLDDQFDEFKDKHDEDKIVTILKKTWVKMSKQGQDLALQIPMTDECKALVGKAMGS
;
A
#
# COMPACT_ATOMS: atom_id res chain seq x y z
N MET A 1 2.66 23.83 -9.44
CA MET A 1 2.85 22.62 -8.61
C MET A 1 1.52 22.08 -8.14
N ALA A 2 0.72 22.84 -7.38
CA ALA A 2 -0.57 22.39 -6.84
C ALA A 2 -1.56 21.87 -7.91
N GLU A 3 -1.73 22.58 -9.03
CA GLU A 3 -2.63 22.11 -10.10
C GLU A 3 -2.15 20.84 -10.79
N ARG A 4 -0.84 20.72 -11.03
CA ARG A 4 -0.24 19.50 -11.61
C ARG A 4 -0.47 18.28 -10.70
N PHE A 5 -0.22 18.44 -9.40
CA PHE A 5 -0.47 17.39 -8.41
C PHE A 5 -1.95 16.97 -8.38
N LYS A 6 -2.88 17.93 -8.34
CA LYS A 6 -4.32 17.64 -8.37
C LYS A 6 -4.72 16.87 -9.61
N THR A 7 -4.24 17.27 -10.80
CA THR A 7 -4.55 16.57 -12.06
C THR A 7 -4.00 15.15 -12.08
N ALA A 8 -2.75 14.94 -11.66
CA ALA A 8 -2.16 13.60 -11.60
C ALA A 8 -2.91 12.70 -10.61
N ARG A 9 -3.24 13.22 -9.42
CA ARG A 9 -4.04 12.50 -8.42
C ARG A 9 -5.43 12.16 -8.96
N ALA A 10 -6.10 13.09 -9.64
CA ALA A 10 -7.41 12.86 -10.23
C ALA A 10 -7.38 11.72 -11.27
N LYS A 11 -6.39 11.72 -12.18
CA LYS A 11 -6.20 10.63 -13.17
C LYS A 11 -5.93 9.27 -12.51
N ILE A 12 -5.21 9.25 -11.39
CA ILE A 12 -5.00 8.01 -10.62
C ILE A 12 -6.33 7.50 -10.04
N TYR A 13 -7.13 8.39 -9.43
CA TYR A 13 -8.44 8.06 -8.89
C TYR A 13 -9.45 7.64 -9.97
N GLU A 14 -9.48 8.30 -11.13
CA GLU A 14 -10.31 7.90 -12.28
C GLU A 14 -10.02 6.47 -12.73
N ALA A 15 -8.78 6.02 -12.59
CA ALA A 15 -8.43 4.62 -12.82
C ALA A 15 -8.89 3.73 -11.67
N HIS A 16 -8.62 4.08 -10.41
CA HIS A 16 -9.10 3.29 -9.26
C HIS A 16 -10.61 3.09 -9.23
N ASP A 17 -11.38 4.10 -9.69
CA ASP A 17 -12.83 4.04 -9.78
C ASP A 17 -13.35 3.00 -10.79
N GLN A 18 -12.46 2.47 -11.64
CA GLN A 18 -12.76 1.38 -12.59
C GLN A 18 -12.63 -0.01 -11.96
N ASP A 19 -12.15 -0.14 -10.72
CA ASP A 19 -12.13 -1.42 -10.02
C ASP A 19 -13.57 -1.96 -9.91
N PRO A 20 -13.89 -3.17 -10.40
CA PRO A 20 -15.22 -3.74 -10.25
C PRO A 20 -15.50 -4.27 -8.84
N ASN A 21 -14.47 -4.49 -8.02
CA ASN A 21 -14.63 -4.93 -6.64
C ASN A 21 -15.14 -3.77 -5.78
N ARG A 22 -15.88 -4.09 -4.71
CA ARG A 22 -16.52 -3.10 -3.85
C ARG A 22 -16.13 -3.30 -2.38
N HIS A 23 -15.88 -2.19 -1.70
CA HIS A 23 -15.84 -2.09 -0.25
C HIS A 23 -17.10 -1.37 0.23
N THR A 24 -17.66 -1.79 1.36
CA THR A 24 -18.81 -1.12 1.97
C THR A 24 -18.29 -0.21 3.08
N THR A 25 -18.45 1.10 2.92
CA THR A 25 -18.06 2.09 3.91
C THR A 25 -18.91 2.00 5.17
N SER A 26 -18.50 2.69 6.24
CA SER A 26 -19.20 2.69 7.53
C SER A 26 -20.62 3.27 7.48
N ASP A 27 -20.93 4.11 6.49
CA ASP A 27 -22.27 4.63 6.19
C ASP A 27 -23.07 3.72 5.22
N GLY A 28 -22.53 2.54 4.90
CA GLY A 28 -23.19 1.52 4.10
C GLY A 28 -23.11 1.73 2.58
N GLN A 29 -22.33 2.70 2.10
CA GLN A 29 -22.20 2.97 0.66
C GLN A 29 -21.13 2.08 0.01
N PRO A 30 -21.40 1.50 -1.17
CA PRO A 30 -20.39 0.75 -1.90
C PRO A 30 -19.45 1.70 -2.64
N ILE A 31 -18.14 1.53 -2.45
CA ILE A 31 -17.09 2.23 -3.20
C ILE A 31 -16.15 1.23 -3.88
N PRO A 32 -15.51 1.58 -5.02
CA PRO A 32 -14.48 0.74 -5.64
C PRO A 32 -13.36 0.39 -4.65
N TYR A 33 -12.92 -0.86 -4.61
CA TYR A 33 -11.97 -1.33 -3.58
C TYR A 33 -10.63 -0.60 -3.66
N GLU A 34 -10.10 -0.36 -4.87
CA GLU A 34 -8.86 0.42 -4.98
C GLU A 34 -9.03 1.91 -4.60
N THR A 35 -10.20 2.51 -4.83
CA THR A 35 -10.49 3.87 -4.35
C THR A 35 -10.48 3.92 -2.82
N HIS A 36 -11.11 2.94 -2.16
CA HIS A 36 -11.03 2.76 -0.71
C HIS A 36 -9.58 2.61 -0.22
N TYR A 37 -8.82 1.72 -0.85
CA TYR A 37 -7.43 1.46 -0.49
C TYR A 37 -6.56 2.72 -0.63
N ALA A 38 -6.71 3.48 -1.72
CA ALA A 38 -5.97 4.73 -1.93
C ALA A 38 -6.32 5.79 -0.87
N GLN A 39 -7.59 5.90 -0.47
CA GLN A 39 -8.01 6.81 0.61
C GLN A 39 -7.36 6.44 1.95
N GLN A 40 -7.31 5.14 2.28
CA GLN A 40 -6.64 4.65 3.49
C GLN A 40 -5.13 4.92 3.45
N MET A 41 -4.49 4.69 2.29
CA MET A 41 -3.07 4.99 2.08
C MET A 41 -2.77 6.48 2.30
N GLU A 42 -3.58 7.39 1.75
CA GLU A 42 -3.40 8.84 1.95
C GLU A 42 -3.64 9.26 3.41
N ALA A 43 -4.65 8.68 4.08
CA ALA A 43 -4.95 8.97 5.47
C ALA A 43 -3.79 8.57 6.42
N TYR A 44 -3.16 7.41 6.19
CA TYR A 44 -1.98 7.00 6.95
C TYR A 44 -0.73 7.78 6.57
N LEU A 45 -0.56 8.17 5.30
CA LEU A 45 0.53 9.06 4.90
C LEU A 45 0.45 10.39 5.64
N ALA A 46 -0.74 11.00 5.76
CA ALA A 46 -0.92 12.25 6.50
C ALA A 46 -0.52 12.14 7.98
N LYS A 47 -0.69 10.96 8.60
CA LYS A 47 -0.23 10.68 9.98
C LYS A 47 1.28 10.43 10.05
N ARG A 48 1.84 9.72 9.06
CA ARG A 48 3.25 9.29 9.06
C ARG A 48 4.23 10.37 8.58
N SER A 49 3.83 11.17 7.60
CA SER A 49 4.64 12.20 6.95
C SER A 49 3.72 13.29 6.38
N PRO A 50 3.24 14.24 7.20
CA PRO A 50 2.32 15.30 6.76
C PRO A 50 2.94 16.21 5.69
N ASP A 51 4.26 16.37 5.74
CA ASP A 51 5.04 17.19 4.80
C ASP A 51 5.62 16.37 3.63
N ALA A 52 5.06 15.19 3.35
CA ALA A 52 5.47 14.34 2.24
C ALA A 52 5.51 15.09 0.90
N SER A 53 6.51 14.77 0.07
CA SER A 53 6.64 15.33 -1.27
C SER A 53 5.44 14.98 -2.15
N ASP A 54 5.16 15.81 -3.17
CA ASP A 54 4.11 15.53 -4.14
C ASP A 54 4.31 14.17 -4.82
N VAL A 55 5.56 13.79 -5.11
CA VAL A 55 5.89 12.52 -5.76
C VAL A 55 5.62 11.35 -4.83
N LEU A 56 5.95 11.45 -3.54
CA LEU A 56 5.61 10.43 -2.55
C LEU A 56 4.09 10.29 -2.38
N LYS A 57 3.35 11.39 -2.30
CA LYS A 57 1.88 11.38 -2.23
C LYS A 57 1.27 10.65 -3.43
N LEU A 58 1.76 10.92 -4.64
CA LEU A 58 1.29 10.23 -5.86
C LEU A 58 1.69 8.76 -5.90
N ALA A 59 2.90 8.40 -5.44
CA ALA A 59 3.34 7.01 -5.35
C ALA A 59 2.53 6.21 -4.34
N VAL A 60 2.18 6.81 -3.19
CA VAL A 60 1.30 6.24 -2.17
C VAL A 60 -0.12 6.05 -2.71
N CYS A 61 -0.64 7.05 -3.43
CA CYS A 61 -1.94 6.96 -4.11
C CYS A 61 -1.94 5.82 -5.14
N GLY A 62 -0.89 5.72 -5.96
CA GLY A 62 -0.70 4.66 -6.95
C GLY A 62 -0.27 3.30 -6.37
N GLN A 63 -0.20 3.14 -5.04
CA GLN A 63 0.09 1.85 -4.44
C GLN A 63 -1.08 0.89 -4.75
N HIS A 64 -0.75 -0.29 -5.29
CA HIS A 64 -1.74 -1.24 -5.82
C HIS A 64 -2.51 -0.77 -7.06
N PHE A 65 -2.07 0.26 -7.79
CA PHE A 65 -2.74 0.72 -9.02
C PHE A 65 -3.14 -0.42 -9.99
N ARG A 66 -4.43 -0.51 -10.30
CA ARG A 66 -5.03 -1.49 -11.22
C ARG A 66 -4.62 -2.93 -10.92
N ARG A 67 -4.39 -3.26 -9.65
CA ARG A 67 -4.06 -4.60 -9.19
C ARG A 67 -5.17 -5.60 -9.49
N TRP A 68 -6.45 -5.20 -9.48
CA TRP A 68 -7.56 -6.11 -9.81
C TRP A 68 -7.46 -6.71 -11.22
N GLU A 69 -6.77 -6.02 -12.15
CA GLU A 69 -6.60 -6.48 -13.54
C GLU A 69 -5.64 -7.68 -13.64
N VAL A 70 -4.82 -7.93 -12.62
CA VAL A 70 -3.88 -9.06 -12.57
C VAL A 70 -4.21 -9.99 -11.41
N ARG A 71 -5.10 -10.96 -11.68
CA ARG A 71 -5.56 -11.93 -10.68
C ARG A 71 -4.41 -12.77 -10.12
N ARG A 72 -4.47 -13.11 -8.83
CA ARG A 72 -3.45 -13.97 -8.18
C ARG A 72 -3.34 -15.36 -8.83
N ASP A 73 -4.44 -15.91 -9.33
CA ASP A 73 -4.49 -17.23 -9.97
C ASP A 73 -3.88 -17.27 -11.39
N SER A 74 -3.52 -16.12 -11.97
CA SER A 74 -2.74 -16.05 -13.22
C SER A 74 -1.27 -16.47 -13.07
N PHE A 75 -0.81 -16.69 -11.83
CA PHE A 75 0.52 -17.20 -11.50
C PHE A 75 0.40 -18.48 -10.66
N PRO A 76 1.38 -19.41 -10.70
CA PRO A 76 1.36 -20.62 -9.90
C PRO A 76 1.01 -20.37 -8.42
N MET A 77 0.15 -21.18 -7.82
CA MET A 77 -0.27 -21.07 -6.41
C MET A 77 0.78 -21.59 -5.43
N THR A 78 2.04 -21.20 -5.67
CA THR A 78 3.20 -21.51 -4.85
C THR A 78 3.78 -20.22 -4.26
N LYS A 79 4.70 -20.36 -3.30
CA LYS A 79 5.45 -19.23 -2.75
C LYS A 79 6.22 -18.47 -3.84
N LEU A 80 6.87 -19.19 -4.75
CA LEU A 80 7.61 -18.59 -5.86
C LEU A 80 6.68 -17.85 -6.83
N GLY A 81 5.53 -18.45 -7.17
CA GLY A 81 4.53 -17.80 -8.02
C GLY A 81 3.95 -16.54 -7.38
N TYR A 82 3.73 -16.52 -6.06
CA TYR A 82 3.33 -15.31 -5.33
C TYR A 82 4.38 -14.19 -5.41
N HIS A 83 5.67 -14.54 -5.25
CA HIS A 83 6.75 -13.56 -5.40
C HIS A 83 6.82 -13.01 -6.83
N GLY A 84 6.69 -13.88 -7.84
CA GLY A 84 6.63 -13.47 -9.26
C GLY A 84 5.46 -12.52 -9.54
N TRP A 85 4.26 -12.87 -9.07
CA TRP A 85 3.07 -12.02 -9.19
C TRP A 85 3.26 -10.65 -8.54
N ARG A 86 3.82 -10.60 -7.32
CA ARG A 86 4.09 -9.33 -6.63
C ARG A 86 5.12 -8.47 -7.36
N THR A 87 6.17 -9.08 -7.91
CA THR A 87 7.19 -8.36 -8.68
C THR A 87 6.59 -7.79 -9.96
N HIS A 88 5.78 -8.59 -10.68
CA HIS A 88 5.08 -8.12 -11.88
C HIS A 88 4.14 -6.94 -11.56
N LEU A 89 3.34 -7.06 -10.50
CA LEU A 89 2.41 -6.01 -10.09
C LEU A 89 3.11 -4.68 -9.83
N LYS A 90 4.17 -4.66 -9.01
CA LYS A 90 4.83 -3.41 -8.65
C LYS A 90 5.48 -2.72 -9.86
N GLN A 91 6.05 -3.48 -10.80
CA GLN A 91 6.65 -2.93 -12.03
C GLN A 91 5.58 -2.33 -12.94
N ARG A 92 4.47 -3.06 -13.11
CA ARG A 92 3.32 -2.58 -13.88
C ARG A 92 2.73 -1.30 -13.30
N GLN A 93 2.52 -1.29 -11.98
CA GLN A 93 2.01 -0.14 -11.23
C GLN A 93 2.91 1.07 -11.38
N ALA A 94 4.22 0.87 -11.18
CA ALA A 94 5.22 1.92 -11.32
C ALA A 94 5.18 2.53 -12.72
N GLN A 95 5.16 1.70 -13.77
CA GLN A 95 5.09 2.17 -15.14
C GLN A 95 3.82 3.00 -15.41
N GLN A 96 2.64 2.46 -15.10
CA GLN A 96 1.37 3.12 -15.41
C GLN A 96 1.18 4.44 -14.67
N VAL A 97 1.58 4.49 -13.40
CA VAL A 97 1.54 5.73 -12.62
C VAL A 97 2.56 6.73 -13.17
N SER A 98 3.75 6.26 -13.59
CA SER A 98 4.77 7.12 -14.19
C SER A 98 4.31 7.75 -15.51
N ASP A 99 3.53 7.03 -16.33
CA ASP A 99 2.95 7.54 -17.57
C ASP A 99 1.97 8.70 -17.26
N ILE A 100 1.13 8.55 -16.22
CA ILE A 100 0.25 9.63 -15.74
C ILE A 100 1.07 10.86 -15.31
N LEU A 101 2.18 10.67 -14.60
CA LEU A 101 3.04 11.77 -14.17
C LEU A 101 3.67 12.48 -15.37
N GLN A 102 4.15 11.74 -16.38
CA GLN A 102 4.69 12.29 -17.62
C GLN A 102 3.64 13.12 -18.37
N GLU A 103 2.42 12.60 -18.54
CA GLU A 103 1.30 13.33 -19.15
C GLU A 103 0.97 14.64 -18.41
N CYS A 104 1.14 14.64 -17.08
CA CYS A 104 0.93 15.81 -16.25
C CYS A 104 2.12 16.79 -16.27
N GLY A 105 3.21 16.49 -16.98
CA GLY A 105 4.38 17.36 -17.07
C GLY A 105 5.27 17.35 -15.83
N TYR A 106 5.38 16.21 -15.14
CA TYR A 106 6.44 15.99 -14.16
C TYR A 106 7.80 15.83 -14.85
N SER A 107 8.88 16.20 -14.15
CA SER A 107 10.23 16.07 -14.70
C SER A 107 10.64 14.60 -14.80
N GLU A 108 11.62 14.28 -15.65
CA GLU A 108 12.17 12.92 -15.72
C GLU A 108 12.70 12.43 -14.36
N ALA A 109 13.23 13.33 -13.53
CA ALA A 109 13.70 13.00 -12.20
C ALA A 109 12.54 12.61 -11.27
N ASP A 110 11.43 13.35 -11.30
CA ASP A 110 10.23 13.05 -10.51
C ASP A 110 9.57 11.73 -10.96
N VAL A 111 9.53 11.48 -12.26
CA VAL A 111 8.99 10.25 -12.85
C VAL A 111 9.82 9.04 -12.42
N LYS A 112 11.15 9.12 -12.55
CA LYS A 112 12.07 8.07 -12.06
C LYS A 112 11.91 7.85 -10.56
N ARG A 113 11.72 8.93 -9.80
CA ARG A 113 11.51 8.86 -8.37
C ARG A 113 10.19 8.16 -8.01
N CYS A 114 9.11 8.43 -8.73
CA CYS A 114 7.84 7.74 -8.54
C CYS A 114 7.96 6.23 -8.78
N ILE A 115 8.67 5.85 -9.85
CA ILE A 115 8.96 4.44 -10.16
C ILE A 115 9.72 3.78 -9.01
N SER A 116 10.82 4.40 -8.54
CA SER A 116 11.65 3.84 -7.47
C SER A 116 10.84 3.61 -6.18
N LEU A 117 9.95 4.55 -5.85
CA LEU A 117 9.07 4.48 -4.68
C LEU A 117 8.08 3.31 -4.75
N ILE A 118 7.33 3.20 -5.86
CA ILE A 118 6.33 2.14 -6.04
C ILE A 118 7.00 0.76 -6.09
N GLU A 119 8.18 0.66 -6.71
CA GLU A 119 8.95 -0.57 -6.75
C GLU A 119 9.66 -0.92 -5.43
N LYS A 120 9.69 0.03 -4.49
CA LYS A 120 10.35 -0.05 -3.18
C LYS A 120 11.86 -0.26 -3.29
N GLU A 121 12.46 0.35 -4.31
CA GLU A 121 13.91 0.43 -4.46
C GLU A 121 14.47 1.29 -3.32
N GLY A 122 15.56 0.87 -2.67
CA GLY A 122 16.12 1.62 -1.53
C GLY A 122 15.60 1.22 -0.15
N LEU A 123 14.57 0.36 -0.05
CA LEU A 123 13.99 -0.03 1.26
C LEU A 123 15.03 -0.71 2.18
N ARG A 124 15.87 -1.61 1.63
CA ARG A 124 16.92 -2.28 2.42
C ARG A 124 18.05 -1.33 2.82
N GLN A 125 18.19 -0.23 2.09
CA GLN A 125 19.18 0.81 2.33
C GLN A 125 18.67 1.87 3.32
N GLY A 126 17.41 1.76 3.76
CA GLY A 126 16.80 2.69 4.71
C GLY A 126 16.49 4.06 4.10
N GLU A 127 16.15 4.11 2.82
CA GLU A 127 15.78 5.38 2.18
C GLU A 127 14.45 5.92 2.74
N GLU A 128 14.44 7.17 3.22
CA GLU A 128 13.36 7.68 4.07
C GLU A 128 11.97 7.61 3.42
N GLU A 129 11.76 8.17 2.22
CA GLU A 129 10.42 8.16 1.62
C GLU A 129 9.96 6.76 1.21
N VAL A 130 10.88 5.86 0.86
CA VAL A 130 10.56 4.45 0.58
C VAL A 130 10.14 3.74 1.85
N GLN A 131 10.80 4.04 2.97
CA GLN A 131 10.43 3.57 4.29
C GLN A 131 9.05 4.11 4.71
N VAL A 132 8.76 5.40 4.45
CA VAL A 132 7.43 5.98 4.66
C VAL A 132 6.37 5.22 3.87
N LEU A 133 6.61 4.94 2.59
CA LEU A 133 5.66 4.19 1.75
C LEU A 133 5.46 2.75 2.28
N GLU A 134 6.51 2.05 2.69
CA GLU A 134 6.39 0.71 3.30
C GLU A 134 5.63 0.76 4.63
N ASP A 135 5.90 1.75 5.49
CA ASP A 135 5.18 1.96 6.75
C ASP A 135 3.67 2.13 6.48
N VAL A 136 3.30 3.04 5.58
CA VAL A 136 1.90 3.30 5.21
C VAL A 136 1.24 2.04 4.66
N ALA A 137 1.91 1.29 3.77
CA ALA A 137 1.37 0.05 3.22
C ALA A 137 1.16 -1.02 4.31
N CYS A 138 2.05 -1.11 5.30
CA CYS A 138 1.90 -2.02 6.44
C CYS A 138 0.76 -1.59 7.38
N LEU A 139 0.62 -0.30 7.63
CA LEU A 139 -0.46 0.27 8.44
C LEU A 139 -1.83 -0.02 7.81
N VAL A 140 -1.98 0.21 6.51
CA VAL A 140 -3.23 -0.12 5.80
C VAL A 140 -3.51 -1.62 5.83
N PHE A 141 -2.50 -2.48 5.68
CA PHE A 141 -2.72 -3.93 5.85
C PHE A 141 -3.26 -4.28 7.24
N LEU A 142 -2.67 -3.71 8.30
CA LEU A 142 -3.06 -3.97 9.68
C LEU A 142 -4.47 -3.47 10.02
N ASP A 143 -4.88 -2.35 9.43
CA ASP A 143 -6.17 -1.71 9.69
C ASP A 143 -7.30 -2.28 8.81
N ASP A 144 -7.05 -2.45 7.51
CA ASP A 144 -8.10 -2.77 6.53
C ASP A 144 -8.23 -4.27 6.26
N GLN A 145 -7.10 -5.00 6.27
CA GLN A 145 -7.05 -6.35 5.68
C GLN A 145 -6.80 -7.44 6.71
N PHE A 146 -6.25 -7.10 7.88
CA PHE A 146 -5.75 -8.08 8.83
C PHE A 146 -6.87 -8.92 9.45
N ASP A 147 -8.01 -8.31 9.79
CA ASP A 147 -9.13 -9.03 10.40
C ASP A 147 -9.67 -10.11 9.46
N GLU A 148 -9.88 -9.82 8.18
CA GLU A 148 -10.25 -10.86 7.21
C GLU A 148 -9.11 -11.84 6.90
N PHE A 149 -7.86 -11.38 6.95
CA PHE A 149 -6.70 -12.22 6.67
C PHE A 149 -6.55 -13.32 7.74
N LYS A 150 -6.88 -13.02 9.00
CA LYS A 150 -6.79 -14.00 10.10
C LYS A 150 -7.75 -15.17 9.89
N ASP A 151 -8.92 -14.94 9.32
CA ASP A 151 -9.95 -15.98 9.13
C ASP A 151 -9.60 -16.96 8.00
N LYS A 152 -8.61 -16.61 7.17
CA LYS A 152 -8.21 -17.37 5.98
C LYS A 152 -6.95 -18.22 6.20
N HIS A 153 -6.31 -18.12 7.37
CA HIS A 153 -5.00 -18.71 7.63
C HIS A 153 -4.86 -19.27 9.05
N ASP A 154 -3.98 -20.25 9.22
CA ASP A 154 -3.61 -20.75 10.55
C ASP A 154 -2.77 -19.74 11.35
N GLU A 155 -2.76 -19.89 12.68
CA GLU A 155 -2.05 -18.99 13.59
C GLU A 155 -0.55 -18.87 13.27
N ASP A 156 0.14 -19.99 13.00
CA ASP A 156 1.58 -20.00 12.71
C ASP A 156 1.90 -19.15 11.48
N LYS A 157 1.07 -19.27 10.44
CA LYS A 157 1.14 -18.47 9.24
C LYS A 157 0.90 -17.00 9.54
N ILE A 158 -0.12 -16.68 10.33
CA ILE A 158 -0.45 -15.30 10.71
C ILE A 158 0.71 -14.66 11.49
N VAL A 159 1.19 -15.30 12.55
CA VAL A 159 2.30 -14.81 13.37
C VAL A 159 3.55 -14.60 12.52
N THR A 160 3.85 -15.53 11.59
CA THR A 160 4.98 -15.39 10.65
C THR A 160 4.83 -14.16 9.75
N ILE A 161 3.62 -13.85 9.28
CA ILE A 161 3.36 -12.67 8.45
C ILE A 161 3.46 -11.40 9.27
N LEU A 162 2.88 -11.36 10.48
CA LEU A 162 2.97 -10.22 11.38
C LEU A 162 4.42 -9.88 11.74
N LYS A 163 5.25 -10.87 12.07
CA LYS A 163 6.71 -10.66 12.29
C LYS A 163 7.38 -10.01 11.08
N LYS A 164 7.06 -10.47 9.87
CA LYS A 164 7.62 -9.92 8.63
C LYS A 164 7.07 -8.54 8.30
N THR A 165 5.84 -8.22 8.66
CA THR A 165 5.27 -6.88 8.54
C THR A 165 5.97 -5.95 9.52
N TRP A 166 6.18 -6.37 10.77
CA TRP A 166 6.81 -5.57 11.82
C TRP A 166 8.25 -5.17 11.51
N VAL A 167 9.07 -6.12 11.06
CA VAL A 167 10.50 -5.90 10.75
C VAL A 167 10.72 -4.94 9.58
N LYS A 168 9.72 -4.75 8.72
CA LYS A 168 9.80 -3.81 7.59
C LYS A 168 9.40 -2.40 7.95
N MET A 169 8.69 -2.21 9.06
CA MET A 169 8.28 -0.88 9.50
C MET A 169 9.40 -0.20 10.27
N SER A 170 9.50 1.11 10.09
CA SER A 170 10.30 1.97 10.96
C SER A 170 9.70 2.01 12.38
N LYS A 171 10.47 2.55 13.34
CA LYS A 171 9.96 2.77 14.69
C LYS A 171 8.69 3.64 14.70
N GLN A 172 8.65 4.69 13.89
CA GLN A 172 7.46 5.55 13.77
C GLN A 172 6.27 4.81 13.15
N GLY A 173 6.50 3.94 12.15
CA GLY A 173 5.46 3.08 11.59
C GLY A 173 4.91 2.09 12.63
N GLN A 174 5.77 1.49 13.45
CA GLN A 174 5.37 0.61 14.55
C GLN A 174 4.57 1.37 15.63
N ASP A 175 4.96 2.59 15.98
CA ASP A 175 4.25 3.41 16.96
C ASP A 175 2.85 3.81 16.48
N LEU A 176 2.68 4.04 15.16
CA LEU A 176 1.36 4.23 14.56
C LEU A 176 0.55 2.92 14.53
N ALA A 177 1.19 1.79 14.27
CA ALA A 177 0.51 0.49 14.23
C ALA A 177 -0.10 0.11 15.59
N LEU A 178 0.56 0.48 16.69
CA LEU A 178 0.05 0.26 18.05
C LEU A 178 -1.19 1.09 18.41
N GLN A 179 -1.50 2.11 17.61
CA GLN A 179 -2.68 2.97 17.80
C GLN A 179 -3.89 2.51 16.96
N ILE A 180 -3.72 1.51 16.10
CA ILE A 180 -4.80 0.99 15.26
C ILE A 180 -5.83 0.28 16.16
N PRO A 181 -7.12 0.66 16.08
CA PRO A 181 -8.18 -0.08 16.75
C PRO A 181 -8.28 -1.50 16.19
N MET A 182 -8.03 -2.49 17.04
CA MET A 182 -8.10 -3.90 16.66
C MET A 182 -9.04 -4.67 17.59
N THR A 183 -9.61 -5.76 17.08
CA THR A 183 -10.28 -6.78 17.91
C THR A 183 -9.29 -7.37 18.93
N ASP A 184 -9.79 -7.91 20.04
CA ASP A 184 -8.91 -8.49 21.07
C ASP A 184 -8.12 -9.70 20.55
N GLU A 185 -8.69 -10.46 19.61
CA GLU A 185 -8.01 -11.54 18.90
C GLU A 185 -6.84 -11.03 18.05
N CYS A 186 -7.06 -9.98 17.24
CA CYS A 186 -6.02 -9.34 16.44
C CYS A 186 -4.89 -8.79 17.32
N LYS A 187 -5.21 -8.15 18.45
CA LYS A 187 -4.21 -7.67 19.42
C LYS A 187 -3.37 -8.81 20.00
N ALA A 188 -4.00 -9.94 20.34
CA ALA A 188 -3.30 -11.10 20.88
C ALA A 188 -2.30 -11.68 19.86
N LEU A 189 -2.68 -11.75 18.58
CA LEU A 189 -1.81 -12.21 17.49
C LEU A 189 -0.61 -11.28 17.27
N VAL A 190 -0.82 -9.96 17.30
CA VAL A 190 0.26 -8.96 17.24
C VAL A 190 1.20 -9.11 18.44
N GLY A 191 0.65 -9.27 19.65
CA GLY A 191 1.43 -9.51 20.86
C GLY A 191 2.30 -10.77 20.78
N LYS A 192 1.75 -11.88 20.28
CA LYS A 192 2.50 -13.12 20.02
C LYS A 192 3.64 -12.88 19.02
N ALA A 193 3.38 -12.13 17.95
CA ALA A 193 4.39 -11.84 16.94
C ALA A 193 5.55 -10.99 17.50
N MET A 194 5.27 -10.06 18.41
CA MET A 194 6.28 -9.17 19.02
C MET A 194 7.03 -9.80 20.20
N GLY A 195 6.38 -10.69 20.95
CA GLY A 195 6.96 -11.33 22.15
C GLY A 195 7.83 -12.55 21.88
N SER A 196 8.03 -12.92 20.60
CA SER A 196 8.67 -14.16 20.17
C SER A 196 9.87 -13.95 19.26
#